data_AF-X1U2Y5-F1
#
_entry.id   AF-X1U2Y5-F1
#
_cell.length_a   1.000
_cell.length_b   1.000
_cell.length_c   1.000
_cell.angle_alpha   90.00
_cell.angle_beta   90.00
_cell.angle_gamma   90.00
#
_symmetry.space_group_name_H-M   'P 1'
#
loop_
_entity.id
_entity.type
_entity.pdbx_description
1 polymer ?
#
loop_
_entity_poly.entity_id
_entity_poly.type
_entity_poly.pdbx_seq_one_letter_code
_entity_poly.pdbx_strand_id
1 'polypeptide(L)'
;MYITIKSLCERHKNKSMIARLTGHDWKTVAKKIKEIEAGREYPKKKPHPKKLDPYQERIMKWLEEDLSGVRIHEKLREEGVKAEYSTGKDYIVQIKKREKVFVRMHAFPGEEGQVNFGYLRLLYYAMKARKEKSGSLNNITTYIFEDKIISDPILTFIFILAIYISIYSLYFL
;
A
#
# COMPACT_ATOMS: atom_id res chain seq x y z
N MET A 1 16.53 2.96 -14.97
CA MET A 1 17.35 3.06 -16.20
C MET A 1 16.58 2.66 -17.47
N TYR A 2 16.09 1.43 -17.59
CA TYR A 2 15.43 0.95 -18.82
C TYR A 2 14.22 1.79 -19.26
N ILE A 3 13.30 2.11 -18.35
CA ILE A 3 12.09 2.89 -18.63
C ILE A 3 12.46 4.28 -19.18
N THR A 4 13.45 4.93 -18.58
CA THR A 4 13.94 6.25 -18.98
C THR A 4 14.60 6.23 -20.36
N ILE A 5 15.40 5.20 -20.66
CA ILE A 5 16.01 5.06 -22.00
C ILE A 5 14.93 4.78 -23.05
N LYS A 6 13.93 3.94 -22.72
CA LYS A 6 12.79 3.66 -23.61
C LYS A 6 12.02 4.93 -23.97
N SER A 7 11.62 5.71 -22.97
CA SER A 7 10.85 6.95 -23.22
C SER A 7 11.65 8.01 -23.98
N LEU A 8 12.97 8.11 -23.73
CA LEU A 8 13.84 9.04 -24.48
C LEU A 8 14.12 8.56 -25.92
N CYS A 9 14.18 7.25 -26.14
CA CYS A 9 14.28 6.68 -27.49
C CYS A 9 13.06 7.00 -28.34
N GLU A 10 11.86 6.87 -27.76
CA GLU A 10 10.59 7.21 -28.43
C GLU A 10 10.54 8.71 -28.81
N ARG A 11 11.14 9.59 -28.01
CA ARG A 11 11.10 11.05 -28.22
C ARG A 11 12.21 11.60 -29.12
N HIS A 12 13.46 11.17 -28.96
CA HIS A 12 14.61 11.89 -29.50
C HIS A 12 15.50 11.08 -30.46
N LYS A 13 15.33 9.74 -30.58
CA LYS A 13 16.07 8.78 -31.45
C LYS A 13 17.62 8.86 -31.47
N ASN A 14 18.26 9.83 -30.82
CA ASN A 14 19.70 10.08 -30.83
C ASN A 14 20.39 9.54 -29.58
N LYS A 15 21.25 8.53 -29.77
CA LYS A 15 21.93 7.78 -28.69
C LYS A 15 22.88 8.65 -27.86
N SER A 16 23.59 9.59 -28.48
CA SER A 16 24.53 10.49 -27.80
C SER A 16 23.81 11.50 -26.89
N MET A 17 22.64 11.98 -27.33
CA MET A 17 21.78 12.84 -26.52
C MET A 17 21.23 12.08 -25.30
N ILE A 18 20.77 10.84 -25.52
CA ILE A 18 20.26 9.99 -24.44
C ILE A 18 21.36 9.69 -23.40
N ALA A 19 22.60 9.45 -23.84
CA ALA A 19 23.75 9.26 -22.94
C ALA A 19 24.02 10.50 -22.06
N ARG A 20 23.98 11.70 -22.65
CA ARG A 20 24.14 12.97 -21.91
C ARG A 20 23.00 13.21 -20.92
N LEU A 21 21.75 12.99 -21.34
CA LEU A 21 20.57 13.19 -20.49
C LEU A 21 20.47 12.18 -19.34
N THR A 22 20.94 10.95 -19.55
CA THR A 22 20.88 9.89 -18.54
C THR A 22 22.13 9.79 -17.67
N GLY A 23 23.21 10.50 -18.02
CA GLY A 23 24.50 10.43 -17.32
C GLY A 23 25.17 9.06 -17.42
N HIS A 24 24.85 8.27 -18.46
CA HIS A 24 25.38 6.92 -18.66
C HIS A 24 26.34 6.88 -19.84
N ASP A 25 27.32 5.97 -19.79
CA ASP A 25 28.21 5.72 -20.91
C ASP A 25 27.43 5.31 -22.17
N TRP A 26 27.85 5.83 -23.31
CA TRP A 26 27.16 5.64 -24.59
C TRP A 26 27.07 4.17 -25.01
N LYS A 27 28.02 3.31 -24.63
CA LYS A 27 27.96 1.86 -24.91
C LYS A 27 26.86 1.19 -24.11
N THR A 28 26.64 1.65 -22.88
CA THR A 28 25.54 1.16 -22.02
C THR A 28 24.19 1.54 -22.62
N VAL A 29 24.04 2.78 -23.05
CA VAL A 29 22.83 3.25 -23.73
C VAL A 29 22.62 2.48 -25.02
N ALA A 30 23.63 2.36 -25.89
CA ALA A 30 23.52 1.63 -27.15
C ALA A 30 23.10 0.16 -26.95
N LYS A 31 23.67 -0.51 -25.93
CA LYS A 31 23.27 -1.87 -25.55
C LYS A 31 21.80 -1.95 -25.15
N LYS A 32 21.32 -1.00 -24.35
CA LYS A 32 19.91 -0.98 -23.89
C LYS A 32 18.93 -0.63 -25.00
N ILE A 33 19.30 0.25 -25.91
CA ILE A 33 18.49 0.54 -27.10
C ILE A 33 18.31 -0.73 -27.94
N LYS A 34 19.40 -1.47 -28.19
CA LYS A 34 19.34 -2.75 -28.92
C LYS A 34 18.49 -3.81 -28.21
N GLU A 35 18.51 -3.85 -26.88
CA GLU A 35 17.64 -4.74 -26.09
C GLU A 35 16.15 -4.35 -26.22
N ILE A 36 15.84 -3.05 -26.19
CA ILE A 36 14.48 -2.50 -26.36
C ILE A 36 13.95 -2.77 -27.77
N GLU A 37 14.75 -2.50 -28.81
CA GLU A 37 14.40 -2.77 -30.22
C GLU A 37 14.15 -4.26 -30.47
N ALA A 38 14.87 -5.14 -29.78
CA ALA A 38 14.66 -6.58 -29.82
C ALA A 38 13.44 -7.05 -29.01
N GLY A 39 12.61 -6.13 -28.49
CA GLY A 39 11.41 -6.45 -27.72
C GLY A 39 11.67 -7.09 -26.37
N ARG A 40 12.92 -7.05 -25.85
CA ARG A 40 13.23 -7.66 -24.55
C ARG A 40 12.65 -6.79 -23.44
N GLU A 41 11.77 -7.37 -22.64
CA GLU A 41 11.25 -6.72 -21.44
C GLU A 41 12.37 -6.38 -20.45
N TYR A 42 12.06 -5.47 -19.52
CA TYR A 42 12.96 -5.13 -18.43
C TYR A 42 13.45 -6.42 -17.75
N PRO A 43 14.78 -6.64 -17.65
CA PRO A 43 15.30 -7.87 -17.07
C PRO A 43 14.76 -7.99 -15.64
N LYS A 44 13.85 -8.94 -15.43
CA LYS A 44 13.40 -9.31 -14.10
C LYS A 44 14.63 -9.84 -13.37
N LYS A 45 15.02 -9.17 -12.28
CA LYS A 45 16.11 -9.66 -11.43
C LYS A 45 15.69 -11.05 -10.97
N LYS A 46 16.52 -12.06 -11.28
CA LYS A 46 16.28 -13.41 -10.75
C LYS A 46 16.20 -13.29 -9.22
N PRO A 47 15.16 -13.83 -8.58
CA PRO A 47 15.08 -13.82 -7.13
C PRO A 47 16.36 -14.47 -6.59
N HIS A 48 16.98 -13.83 -5.60
CA HIS A 48 18.12 -14.43 -4.92
C HIS A 48 17.59 -15.61 -4.10
N PRO A 49 18.17 -16.82 -4.25
CA PRO A 49 17.73 -17.96 -3.47
C PRO A 49 17.95 -17.67 -1.99
N LYS A 50 16.90 -17.82 -1.19
CA LYS A 50 16.98 -17.64 0.26
C LYS A 50 17.32 -18.98 0.90
N LYS A 51 17.94 -18.92 2.07
CA LYS A 51 18.31 -20.10 2.86
C LYS A 51 17.11 -21.00 3.21
N LEU A 52 15.91 -20.43 3.29
CA LEU A 52 14.69 -21.13 3.68
C LEU A 52 13.82 -21.57 2.49
N ASP A 53 14.21 -21.25 1.25
CA ASP A 53 13.46 -21.66 0.05
C ASP A 53 13.26 -23.20 -0.02
N PRO A 54 14.25 -24.05 0.32
CA PRO A 54 14.06 -25.51 0.32
C PRO A 54 13.04 -26.02 1.36
N TYR A 55 12.74 -25.22 2.39
CA TYR A 55 11.85 -25.58 3.50
C TYR A 55 10.46 -24.94 3.36
N GLN A 56 10.19 -24.26 2.24
CA GLN A 56 8.95 -23.51 2.03
C GLN A 56 7.69 -24.35 2.23
N GLU A 57 7.63 -25.54 1.64
CA GLU A 57 6.47 -26.44 1.71
C GLU A 57 6.21 -26.90 3.15
N ARG A 58 7.27 -27.25 3.90
CA ARG A 58 7.17 -27.65 5.31
C ARG A 58 6.68 -26.51 6.19
N ILE A 59 7.25 -25.31 6.00
CA ILE A 59 6.83 -24.11 6.73
C ILE A 59 5.37 -23.78 6.44
N MET A 60 4.91 -23.94 5.19
CA MET A 60 3.52 -23.71 4.81
C MET A 60 2.57 -24.72 5.50
N LYS A 61 2.92 -26.00 5.51
CA LYS A 61 2.15 -27.03 6.23
C LYS A 61 2.03 -26.72 7.73
N TRP A 62 3.12 -26.31 8.38
CA TRP A 62 3.07 -25.95 9.79
C TRP A 62 2.27 -24.67 10.05
N LEU A 63 2.24 -23.73 9.11
CA LEU A 63 1.38 -22.55 9.21
C LEU A 63 -0.11 -22.90 9.06
N GLU A 64 -0.45 -23.91 8.25
CA GLU A 64 -1.82 -24.45 8.13
C GLU A 64 -2.25 -25.22 9.38
N GLU A 65 -1.30 -25.86 10.08
CA GLU A 65 -1.51 -26.48 11.39
C GLU A 65 -1.56 -25.45 12.55
N ASP A 66 -1.61 -24.14 12.25
CA ASP A 66 -1.63 -23.03 13.22
C ASP A 66 -0.45 -23.01 14.22
N LEU A 67 0.73 -23.51 13.82
CA LEU A 67 1.91 -23.43 14.67
C LEU A 67 2.38 -21.98 14.85
N SER A 68 2.82 -21.67 16.07
CA SER A 68 3.47 -20.40 16.36
C SER A 68 4.80 -20.27 15.63
N GLY A 69 5.19 -19.04 15.30
CA GLY A 69 6.48 -18.78 14.64
C GLY A 69 7.69 -19.26 15.46
N VAL A 70 7.56 -19.31 16.80
CA VAL A 70 8.58 -19.90 17.69
C VAL A 70 8.67 -21.41 17.49
N ARG A 71 7.52 -22.12 17.46
CA ARG A 71 7.49 -23.56 17.25
C ARG A 71 8.00 -23.96 15.86
N ILE A 72 7.69 -23.17 14.84
CA ILE A 72 8.24 -23.35 13.49
C ILE A 72 9.76 -23.22 13.49
N HIS A 73 10.30 -22.24 14.22
CA HIS A 73 11.75 -22.06 14.33
C HIS A 73 12.44 -23.24 15.03
N GLU A 74 11.84 -23.79 16.09
CA GLU A 74 12.33 -25.00 16.76
C GLU A 74 12.36 -26.21 15.82
N LYS A 75 11.27 -26.46 15.08
CA LYS A 75 11.21 -27.55 14.08
C LYS A 75 12.27 -27.39 12.99
N LEU A 76 12.49 -26.17 12.50
CA LEU A 76 13.57 -25.89 11.54
C LEU A 76 14.95 -26.22 12.13
N ARG A 77 15.16 -25.96 13.41
CA ARG A 77 16.42 -26.29 14.10
C ARG A 77 16.57 -27.81 14.30
N GLU A 78 15.49 -28.52 14.61
CA GLU A 78 15.45 -29.99 14.68
C GLU A 78 15.82 -30.62 13.33
N GLU A 79 15.42 -30.01 12.21
CA GLU A 79 15.80 -30.41 10.86
C GLU A 79 17.23 -30.00 10.44
N GLY A 80 17.99 -29.35 11.34
CA GLY A 80 19.38 -28.96 11.11
C GLY A 80 19.57 -27.61 10.40
N VAL A 81 18.52 -26.80 10.27
CA VAL A 81 18.60 -25.49 9.62
C VAL A 81 19.27 -24.47 10.53
N LYS A 82 20.43 -23.96 10.10
CA LYS A 82 21.14 -22.85 10.77
C LYS A 82 20.60 -21.50 10.30
N ALA A 83 19.34 -21.21 10.63
CA ALA A 83 18.72 -19.91 10.42
C ALA A 83 18.45 -19.25 11.78
N GLU A 84 18.61 -17.93 11.87
CA GLU A 84 18.17 -17.18 13.04
C GLU A 84 16.64 -17.09 13.07
N TYR A 85 16.09 -16.89 14.28
CA TYR A 85 14.66 -16.64 14.45
C TYR A 85 14.16 -15.47 13.60
N SER A 86 14.93 -14.38 13.53
CA SER A 86 14.69 -13.21 12.67
C SER A 86 14.45 -13.60 11.21
N THR A 87 15.33 -14.46 10.67
CA THR A 87 15.27 -14.95 9.29
C THR A 87 14.01 -15.80 9.05
N GLY A 88 13.68 -16.70 9.98
CA GLY A 88 12.46 -17.51 9.91
C GLY A 88 11.19 -16.66 9.99
N LYS A 89 11.15 -15.70 10.91
CA LYS A 89 10.03 -14.76 11.08
C LYS A 89 9.79 -13.93 9.83
N ASP A 90 10.84 -13.31 9.28
CA ASP A 90 10.73 -12.50 8.06
C ASP A 90 10.25 -13.34 6.88
N TYR A 91 10.73 -14.58 6.80
CA TYR A 91 10.32 -15.52 5.77
C TYR A 91 8.84 -15.91 5.90
N ILE A 92 8.37 -16.22 7.11
CA ILE A 92 6.95 -16.49 7.41
C ILE A 92 6.08 -15.29 7.02
N VAL A 93 6.47 -14.06 7.38
CA VAL A 93 5.74 -12.82 7.02
C VAL A 93 5.66 -12.65 5.50
N GLN A 94 6.72 -13.01 4.77
CA GLN A 94 6.72 -12.95 3.30
C GLN A 94 5.83 -14.02 2.67
N ILE A 95 5.69 -15.20 3.28
CA ILE A 95 4.80 -16.28 2.82
C ILE A 95 3.33 -16.01 3.16
N LYS A 96 3.05 -15.47 4.36
CA LYS A 96 1.72 -15.04 4.83
C LYS A 96 1.21 -13.80 4.06
N LYS A 97 1.43 -13.75 2.74
CA LYS A 97 1.19 -12.59 1.89
C LYS A 97 -0.19 -12.00 2.16
N ARG A 98 -0.12 -10.76 2.67
CA ARG A 98 -1.12 -9.70 2.70
C ARG A 98 -2.36 -10.06 1.88
N GLU A 99 -3.41 -10.50 2.56
CA GLU A 99 -4.76 -10.28 2.05
C GLU A 99 -4.85 -8.83 1.58
N LYS A 100 -5.55 -8.58 0.48
CA LYS A 100 -5.80 -7.20 0.04
C LYS A 100 -6.66 -6.53 1.11
N VAL A 101 -6.00 -5.90 2.09
CA VAL A 101 -6.65 -5.15 3.18
C VAL A 101 -7.35 -3.91 2.65
N PHE A 102 -7.12 -3.54 1.38
CA PHE A 102 -7.79 -2.45 0.72
C PHE A 102 -8.65 -2.95 -0.44
N VAL A 103 -9.89 -2.48 -0.48
CA VAL A 103 -10.79 -2.58 -1.61
C VAL A 103 -10.74 -1.24 -2.34
N ARG A 104 -10.52 -1.25 -3.66
CA ARG A 104 -10.63 -0.03 -4.47
C ARG A 104 -12.10 0.18 -4.82
N MET A 105 -12.67 1.27 -4.33
CA MET A 105 -14.00 1.73 -4.73
C MET A 105 -13.87 2.60 -5.98
N HIS A 106 -14.80 2.43 -6.93
CA HIS A 106 -14.90 3.22 -8.15
C HIS A 106 -16.27 3.90 -8.18
N ALA A 107 -16.30 5.23 -8.16
CA ALA A 107 -17.52 6.04 -8.29
C ALA A 107 -17.23 7.28 -9.16
N PHE A 108 -18.19 7.70 -9.99
CA PHE A 108 -18.09 8.97 -10.70
C PHE A 108 -18.36 10.15 -9.75
N PRO A 109 -17.81 11.35 -10.04
CA PRO A 109 -18.05 12.53 -9.20
C PRO A 109 -19.55 12.84 -9.10
N GLY A 110 -20.08 12.87 -7.86
CA GLY A 110 -21.48 13.16 -7.57
C GLY A 110 -22.38 11.94 -7.35
N GLU A 111 -21.92 10.72 -7.62
CA GLU A 111 -22.71 9.50 -7.42
C GLU A 111 -22.73 9.03 -5.95
N GLU A 112 -21.62 9.22 -5.23
CA GLU A 112 -21.48 8.78 -3.85
C GLU A 112 -20.82 9.84 -2.97
N GLY A 113 -21.37 10.06 -1.77
CA GLY A 113 -20.76 10.84 -0.70
C GLY A 113 -20.24 9.93 0.41
N GLN A 114 -18.94 9.96 0.69
CA GLN A 114 -18.35 9.14 1.75
C GLN A 114 -18.33 9.90 3.08
N VAL A 115 -18.91 9.27 4.12
CA VAL A 115 -18.85 9.76 5.50
C VAL A 115 -17.76 8.99 6.25
N ASN A 116 -16.76 9.70 6.76
CA ASN A 116 -15.69 9.11 7.56
C ASN A 116 -16.00 9.25 9.06
N PHE A 117 -15.99 8.14 9.79
CA PHE A 117 -16.05 8.13 11.24
C PHE A 117 -14.64 7.96 11.81
N GLY A 118 -14.30 8.72 12.85
CA GLY A 118 -12.99 8.64 13.50
C GLY A 118 -13.08 8.93 14.99
N TYR A 119 -12.29 8.19 15.79
CA TYR A 119 -12.22 8.38 17.24
C TYR A 119 -11.25 9.51 17.58
N LEU A 120 -11.77 10.60 18.17
CA LEU A 120 -11.02 11.84 18.38
C LEU A 120 -10.30 11.89 19.74
N ARG A 121 -9.38 10.95 20.03
CA ARG A 121 -8.67 10.96 21.32
C ARG A 121 -7.46 11.91 21.39
N LEU A 122 -6.91 12.35 20.25
CA LEU A 122 -5.62 13.07 20.20
C LEU A 122 -5.68 14.47 19.56
N LEU A 123 -6.80 14.89 18.97
CA LEU A 123 -6.87 16.18 18.29
C LEU A 123 -6.90 17.38 19.27
N TYR A 124 -7.45 17.18 20.47
CA TYR A 124 -7.51 18.21 21.51
C TYR A 124 -6.12 18.68 21.97
N TYR A 125 -5.16 17.75 22.10
CA TYR A 125 -3.79 18.08 22.51
C TYR A 125 -2.98 18.77 21.40
N ALA A 126 -3.18 18.38 20.14
CA ALA A 126 -2.47 18.96 19.00
C ALA A 126 -2.99 20.37 18.61
N MET A 127 -4.30 20.62 18.76
CA MET A 127 -4.89 21.94 18.48
C MET A 127 -4.43 23.01 19.48
N LYS A 128 -4.18 22.65 20.75
CA LYS A 128 -3.60 23.57 21.74
C LYS A 128 -2.17 24.00 21.39
N ALA A 129 -1.42 23.17 20.65
CA ALA A 129 -0.05 23.45 20.23
C ALA A 129 0.07 24.15 18.86
N ARG A 130 -0.99 24.17 18.03
CA ARG A 130 -0.96 24.70 16.66
C ARG A 130 -1.91 25.89 16.47
N LYS A 131 -1.83 26.90 17.34
CA LYS A 131 -2.61 28.14 17.16
C LYS A 131 -2.08 29.07 16.04
N GLU A 132 -1.10 28.64 15.23
CA GLU A 132 -0.39 29.55 14.31
C GLU A 132 -0.37 29.22 12.82
N LYS A 133 -0.97 28.14 12.32
CA LYS A 133 -1.04 27.92 10.86
C LYS A 133 -2.40 27.45 10.39
N SER A 134 -3.23 28.44 10.07
CA SER A 134 -4.39 28.35 9.20
C SER A 134 -3.98 27.96 7.77
N GLY A 135 -4.78 27.11 7.11
CA GLY A 135 -4.74 26.97 5.65
C GLY A 135 -5.29 25.65 5.11
N SER A 136 -6.52 25.72 4.60
CA SER A 136 -7.16 24.78 3.65
C SER A 136 -7.87 23.54 4.22
N LEU A 137 -9.18 23.69 4.47
CA LEU A 137 -10.11 22.56 4.64
C LEU A 137 -10.93 22.42 3.36
N ASN A 138 -10.56 21.46 2.52
CA ASN A 138 -11.42 20.98 1.43
C ASN A 138 -12.33 19.87 2.00
N ASN A 139 -13.64 20.07 1.94
CA ASN A 139 -14.72 19.07 1.99
C ASN A 139 -14.52 17.83 2.87
N ILE A 140 -14.35 18.02 4.19
CA ILE A 140 -14.52 16.92 5.15
C ILE A 140 -15.42 17.41 6.28
N THR A 141 -16.71 17.07 6.21
CA THR A 141 -17.59 17.15 7.37
C THR A 141 -17.29 15.97 8.27
N THR A 142 -16.30 16.11 9.15
CA THR A 142 -16.03 15.12 10.20
C THR A 142 -17.02 15.34 11.35
N TYR A 143 -17.98 14.44 11.51
CA TYR A 143 -18.82 14.41 12.72
C TYR A 143 -18.06 13.67 13.82
N ILE A 144 -17.80 14.35 14.94
CA ILE A 144 -17.12 13.81 16.11
C ILE A 144 -18.16 13.06 16.93
N PHE A 145 -18.03 11.73 17.02
CA PHE A 145 -18.84 10.92 17.92
C PHE A 145 -18.15 10.86 19.29
N GLU A 146 -18.70 11.57 20.26
CA GLU A 146 -18.54 11.19 21.66
C GLU A 146 -19.60 10.16 22.01
N ASP A 147 -19.28 9.21 22.90
CA ASP A 147 -20.19 8.15 23.40
C ASP A 147 -21.54 8.68 23.96
N LYS A 148 -21.71 10.00 24.08
CA LYS A 148 -22.95 10.68 24.48
C LYS A 148 -24.07 10.67 23.44
N ILE A 149 -23.74 10.58 22.14
CA ILE A 149 -24.76 10.68 21.07
C ILE A 149 -25.67 9.46 21.06
N ILE A 150 -25.14 8.27 21.39
CA ILE A 150 -25.89 7.01 21.38
C ILE A 150 -26.89 6.95 22.55
N SER A 151 -26.69 7.72 23.62
CA SER A 151 -27.60 7.77 24.78
C SER A 151 -28.66 8.87 24.71
N ASP A 152 -28.51 9.84 23.79
CA ASP A 152 -29.43 10.98 23.67
C ASP A 152 -30.36 10.81 22.45
N PRO A 153 -31.67 10.58 22.68
CA PRO A 153 -32.63 10.31 21.61
C PRO A 153 -32.85 11.52 20.69
N ILE A 154 -32.63 12.75 21.16
CA ILE A 154 -32.84 13.97 20.37
C ILE A 154 -31.70 14.11 19.35
N LEU A 155 -30.46 13.91 19.79
CA LEU A 155 -29.30 13.99 18.91
C LEU A 155 -29.30 12.86 17.87
N THR A 156 -29.72 11.65 18.27
CA THR A 156 -29.90 10.52 17.35
C THR A 156 -30.95 10.82 16.29
N PHE A 157 -32.07 11.44 16.66
CA PHE A 157 -33.13 11.82 15.73
C PHE A 157 -32.68 12.88 14.72
N ILE A 158 -31.96 13.92 15.17
CA ILE A 158 -31.41 14.96 14.29
C ILE A 158 -30.39 14.35 13.31
N PHE A 159 -29.58 13.39 13.77
CA PHE A 159 -28.61 12.71 12.92
C PHE A 159 -29.28 11.83 11.84
N ILE A 160 -30.32 11.07 12.21
CA ILE A 160 -31.11 10.28 11.26
C ILE A 160 -31.80 11.20 10.24
N LEU A 161 -32.36 12.33 10.69
CA LEU A 161 -33.01 13.30 9.81
C LEU A 161 -32.01 13.95 8.83
N ALA A 162 -30.79 14.27 9.28
CA ALA A 162 -29.75 14.81 8.42
C ALA A 162 -29.29 13.80 7.34
N ILE A 163 -29.17 12.52 7.70
CA ILE A 163 -28.90 11.45 6.72
C ILE A 163 -30.07 11.31 5.74
N TYR A 164 -31.30 11.30 6.24
CA TYR A 164 -32.50 11.14 5.41
C TYR A 164 -32.64 12.28 4.40
N ILE A 165 -32.42 13.53 4.82
CA ILE A 165 -32.44 14.71 3.93
C ILE A 165 -31.30 14.64 2.91
N SER A 166 -30.10 14.24 3.32
CA SER A 166 -28.95 14.13 2.41
C SER A 166 -29.14 13.03 1.36
N ILE A 167 -29.82 11.93 1.72
CA ILE A 167 -30.19 10.87 0.77
C ILE A 167 -31.28 11.38 -0.18
N TYR A 168 -32.35 11.98 0.35
CA TYR A 168 -33.45 12.50 -0.47
C TYR A 168 -33.02 13.58 -1.46
N SER A 169 -32.06 14.44 -1.08
CA SER A 169 -31.52 15.47 -1.98
C SER A 169 -30.67 14.90 -3.12
N LEU A 170 -30.18 13.66 -3.01
CA LEU A 170 -29.39 12.99 -4.05
C LEU A 170 -30.29 12.25 -5.06
N TYR A 171 -31.52 11.89 -4.68
CA TYR A 171 -32.49 11.18 -5.51
C TYR A 171 -33.43 12.11 -6.30
N PHE A 172 -33.40 13.42 -6.06
CA PHE A 172 -34.34 14.38 -6.65
C PHE A 172 -33.67 15.51 -7.46
N LEU A 173 -32.44 15.29 -7.93
CA LEU A 173 -31.70 16.17 -8.85
C LEU A 173 -31.24 15.39 -10.08
#